data_AF-A0A8T4PXJ2-F1
#
_entry.id   AF-A0A8T4PXJ2-F1
#
_cell.length_a   1.000
_cell.length_b   1.000
_cell.length_c   1.000
_cell.angle_alpha   90.00
_cell.angle_beta   90.00
_cell.angle_gamma   90.00
#
_symmetry.space_group_name_H-M   'P 1'
#
loop_
_entity.id
_entity.type
_entity.pdbx_description
1 polymer ?
#
loop_
_entity_poly.entity_id
_entity_poly.type
_entity_poly.pdbx_seq_one_letter_code
_entity_poly.pdbx_strand_id
1 'polypeptide(L)'
;MVFDSFFSKLLGPVLNFPDPFGLLIISVLLTLFITLIYKYTTDQKAMKEMKDMLKEFQKEIKLLKDKPEKALEKQKEAMQINMKYMMASFKPMIFTFVPLVLVYGWLSKYYTALGNPDVFFGISWFWSYVIFSIVASMVLRKVLKVH
;
A
#
# COMPACT_ATOMS: atom_id res chain seq x y z
N MET A 1 14.01 13.84 18.08
CA MET A 1 14.54 15.22 17.92
C MET A 1 14.87 15.55 16.46
N VAL A 2 15.82 14.88 15.79
CA VAL A 2 16.17 15.24 14.39
C VAL A 2 15.04 14.95 13.40
N PHE A 3 14.46 13.73 13.43
CA PHE A 3 13.33 13.37 12.57
C PHE A 3 12.08 14.21 12.84
N ASP A 4 11.75 14.47 14.11
CA ASP A 4 10.59 15.30 14.45
C ASP A 4 10.74 16.73 13.91
N SER A 5 11.96 17.29 13.93
CA SER A 5 12.28 18.61 13.38
C SER A 5 12.23 18.65 11.85
N PHE A 6 12.65 17.57 11.18
CA PHE A 6 12.53 17.45 9.74
C PHE A 6 11.05 17.40 9.31
N PHE A 7 10.27 16.50 9.91
CA PHE A 7 8.85 16.36 9.56
C PHE A 7 8.03 17.59 9.95
N SER A 8 8.34 18.28 11.05
CA SER A 8 7.64 19.52 11.39
C SER A 8 7.90 20.63 10.39
N LYS A 9 9.13 20.78 9.88
CA LYS A 9 9.43 21.75 8.82
C LYS A 9 8.80 21.37 7.48
N LEU A 10 8.78 20.09 7.16
CA LEU A 10 8.29 19.60 5.86
C LEU A 10 6.76 19.50 5.79
N LEU A 11 6.13 18.91 6.80
CA LEU A 11 4.70 18.59 6.83
C LEU A 11 3.89 19.55 7.72
N GLY A 12 4.53 20.25 8.66
CA GLY A 12 3.84 21.20 9.55
C GLY A 12 3.07 22.29 8.79
N PRO A 13 3.65 22.95 7.76
CA PRO A 13 2.91 23.94 6.97
C PRO A 13 1.66 23.37 6.28
N VAL A 14 1.66 22.08 5.95
CA VAL A 14 0.52 21.40 5.32
C VAL A 14 -0.58 21.12 6.34
N LEU A 15 -0.27 20.98 7.62
CA LEU A 15 -1.26 20.82 8.69
C LEU A 15 -1.92 22.15 9.12
N ASN A 16 -1.47 23.29 8.60
CA ASN A 16 -2.16 24.56 8.79
C ASN A 16 -3.43 24.68 7.93
N PHE A 17 -3.60 23.81 6.92
CA PHE A 17 -4.85 23.73 6.17
C PHE A 17 -5.96 23.17 7.08
N PRO A 18 -7.21 23.66 6.95
CA PRO A 18 -8.31 23.17 7.75
C PRO A 18 -8.54 21.68 7.50
N ASP A 19 -9.04 20.99 8.51
CA ASP A 19 -9.51 19.61 8.35
C ASP A 19 -10.62 19.54 7.28
N PRO A 20 -10.63 18.51 6.42
CA PRO A 20 -9.73 17.36 6.35
C PRO A 20 -8.49 17.56 5.45
N PHE A 21 -8.30 18.74 4.87
CA PHE A 21 -7.40 18.96 3.72
C PHE A 21 -5.93 18.72 4.05
N GLY A 22 -5.46 19.15 5.24
CA GLY A 22 -4.08 18.93 5.66
C GLY A 22 -3.73 17.44 5.72
N LEU A 23 -4.58 16.64 6.37
CA LEU A 23 -4.41 15.19 6.45
C LEU A 23 -4.52 14.52 5.08
N LEU A 24 -5.50 14.92 4.26
CA LEU A 24 -5.70 14.41 2.91
C LEU A 24 -4.44 14.60 2.05
N ILE A 25 -3.87 15.80 2.03
CA ILE A 25 -2.67 16.11 1.25
C ILE A 25 -1.51 15.22 1.69
N ILE A 26 -1.28 15.09 3.00
CA ILE A 26 -0.21 14.23 3.53
C ILE A 26 -0.43 12.76 3.16
N SER A 27 -1.65 12.24 3.34
CA SER A 27 -1.99 10.86 2.94
C SER A 27 -1.75 10.61 1.46
N VAL A 28 -2.15 11.54 0.59
CA VAL A 28 -1.96 11.41 -0.87
C VAL A 28 -0.47 11.46 -1.24
N LEU A 29 0.30 12.40 -0.69
CA LEU A 29 1.73 12.54 -0.97
C LEU A 29 2.53 11.32 -0.48
N LEU A 30 2.25 10.85 0.73
CA LEU A 30 2.87 9.64 1.27
C LEU A 30 2.51 8.41 0.44
N THR A 31 1.24 8.27 0.07
CA THR A 31 0.79 7.14 -0.77
C THR A 31 1.42 7.19 -2.15
N LEU A 32 1.57 8.38 -2.74
CA LEU A 32 2.30 8.59 -4.00
C LEU A 32 3.76 8.16 -3.86
N PHE A 33 4.44 8.63 -2.82
CA PHE A 33 5.84 8.27 -2.55
C PHE A 33 6.02 6.75 -2.41
N ILE A 34 5.20 6.09 -1.59
CA ILE A 34 5.21 4.64 -1.40
C ILE A 34 4.91 3.91 -2.72
N THR A 35 3.95 4.39 -3.50
CA THR A 35 3.58 3.78 -4.78
C THR A 35 4.71 3.89 -5.80
N LEU A 36 5.43 5.03 -5.81
CA LEU A 36 6.60 5.21 -6.66
C LEU A 36 7.75 4.29 -6.23
N ILE A 37 8.04 4.17 -4.93
CA ILE A 37 9.02 3.20 -4.43
C ILE A 37 8.66 1.80 -4.92
N TYR A 38 7.42 1.36 -4.69
CA TYR A 38 6.98 0.04 -5.13
C TYR A 38 7.14 -0.15 -6.64
N LYS A 39 6.77 0.87 -7.43
CA LYS A 39 6.89 0.85 -8.90
C LYS A 39 8.33 0.65 -9.35
N TYR A 40 9.29 1.37 -8.77
CA TYR A 40 10.69 1.35 -9.19
C TYR A 40 11.53 0.26 -8.54
N THR A 41 11.06 -0.32 -7.43
CA THR A 41 11.75 -1.42 -6.74
C THR A 41 11.28 -2.80 -7.18
N THR A 42 10.19 -2.88 -7.96
CA THR A 42 9.62 -4.14 -8.47
C THR A 42 9.55 -4.15 -9.98
N ASP A 43 9.87 -5.28 -10.61
CA ASP A 43 9.62 -5.47 -12.04
C ASP A 43 8.12 -5.62 -12.30
N GLN A 44 7.49 -4.53 -12.76
CA GLN A 44 6.05 -4.49 -13.01
C GLN A 44 5.60 -5.48 -14.10
N LYS A 45 6.47 -5.80 -15.06
CA LYS A 45 6.16 -6.76 -16.12
C LYS A 45 6.15 -8.17 -15.55
N ALA A 46 7.19 -8.55 -14.82
CA ALA A 46 7.26 -9.85 -14.15
C ALA A 46 6.11 -10.05 -13.15
N MET A 47 5.76 -9.01 -12.38
CA MET A 47 4.64 -9.06 -11.44
C MET A 47 3.31 -9.32 -12.15
N LYS A 48 3.08 -8.63 -13.28
CA LYS A 48 1.88 -8.82 -14.09
C LYS A 48 1.83 -10.24 -14.68
N GLU A 49 2.93 -10.72 -15.26
CA GLU A 49 3.03 -12.07 -15.83
C GLU A 49 2.75 -13.15 -14.79
N MET A 50 3.36 -13.08 -13.61
CA MET A 50 3.10 -14.02 -12.53
C MET A 50 1.64 -13.99 -12.08
N LYS A 51 1.04 -12.80 -11.97
CA LYS A 51 -0.36 -12.62 -11.57
C LYS A 51 -1.33 -13.20 -12.61
N ASP A 52 -1.02 -13.05 -13.89
CA ASP A 52 -1.83 -13.60 -14.98
C ASP A 52 -1.66 -15.13 -15.07
N MET A 53 -0.45 -15.67 -14.88
CA MET A 53 -0.22 -17.12 -14.74
C MET A 53 -1.03 -17.71 -13.59
N LEU A 54 -1.05 -17.05 -12.43
CA LEU A 54 -1.83 -17.50 -11.27
C LEU A 54 -3.34 -17.54 -11.57
N LYS A 55 -3.87 -16.59 -12.36
CA LYS A 55 -5.28 -16.63 -12.80
C LYS A 55 -5.54 -17.79 -13.76
N GLU A 56 -4.63 -18.06 -14.70
CA GLU A 56 -4.77 -19.20 -15.60
C GLU A 56 -4.73 -20.53 -14.85
N PHE A 57 -3.81 -20.70 -13.90
CA PHE A 57 -3.79 -21.89 -13.03
C PHE A 57 -5.09 -22.06 -12.24
N GLN A 58 -5.67 -20.96 -11.71
CA GLN A 58 -6.98 -21.04 -11.06
C GLN A 58 -8.09 -21.52 -11.99
N LYS A 59 -8.05 -21.18 -13.28
CA LYS A 59 -9.01 -21.69 -14.28
C LYS A 59 -8.74 -23.16 -14.59
N GLU A 60 -7.50 -23.54 -14.84
CA GLU A 60 -7.11 -24.93 -15.13
C GLU A 60 -7.50 -25.87 -13.98
N ILE A 61 -7.22 -25.50 -12.74
CA ILE A 61 -7.60 -26.29 -11.56
C ILE A 61 -9.12 -26.48 -11.49
N LYS A 62 -9.92 -25.45 -11.83
CA LYS A 62 -11.39 -25.55 -11.89
C LYS A 62 -11.89 -26.48 -13.00
N LEU A 63 -11.13 -26.68 -14.07
CA LEU A 63 -11.43 -27.62 -15.15
C LEU A 63 -10.98 -29.05 -14.81
N LEU A 64 -10.02 -29.20 -13.91
CA LEU A 64 -9.47 -30.49 -13.47
C LEU A 64 -10.19 -31.08 -12.24
N LYS A 65 -11.43 -30.66 -11.94
CA LYS A 65 -12.20 -31.13 -10.77
C LYS A 65 -12.34 -32.65 -10.72
N ASP A 66 -12.46 -33.29 -11.88
CA ASP A 66 -12.64 -34.74 -12.00
C ASP A 66 -11.30 -35.51 -12.00
N LYS A 67 -10.16 -34.81 -11.90
CA LYS A 67 -8.80 -35.37 -11.96
C LYS A 67 -7.95 -34.85 -10.80
N PRO A 68 -8.17 -35.35 -9.57
CA PRO A 68 -7.57 -34.80 -8.36
C PRO A 68 -6.03 -34.80 -8.37
N GLU A 69 -5.41 -35.83 -8.94
CA GLU A 69 -3.94 -35.91 -9.05
C GLU A 69 -3.37 -34.78 -9.93
N LYS A 70 -3.95 -34.56 -11.10
CA LYS A 70 -3.54 -33.47 -12.03
C LYS A 70 -3.85 -32.09 -11.46
N ALA A 71 -4.97 -31.95 -10.75
CA ALA A 71 -5.31 -30.73 -10.05
C ALA A 71 -4.29 -30.41 -8.95
N LEU A 72 -3.82 -31.41 -8.21
CA LEU A 72 -2.80 -31.26 -7.17
C LEU A 72 -1.44 -30.87 -7.76
N GLU A 73 -1.03 -31.47 -8.89
CA GLU A 73 0.19 -31.06 -9.60
C GLU A 73 0.13 -29.59 -10.01
N LYS A 74 -0.98 -29.16 -10.62
CA LYS A 74 -1.19 -27.76 -11.01
C LYS A 74 -1.26 -26.82 -9.82
N GLN A 75 -1.81 -27.26 -8.69
CA GLN A 75 -1.79 -26.48 -7.45
C GLN A 75 -0.37 -26.29 -6.92
N LYS A 76 0.50 -27.30 -7.01
CA LYS A 76 1.92 -27.18 -6.62
C LYS A 76 2.65 -26.18 -7.51
N GLU A 77 2.44 -26.23 -8.83
CA GLU A 77 2.97 -25.22 -9.77
C GLU A 77 2.50 -23.81 -9.42
N ALA A 78 1.20 -23.65 -9.17
CA ALA A 78 0.62 -22.37 -8.76
C ALA A 78 1.21 -21.85 -7.44
N MET A 79 1.42 -22.75 -6.47
CA MET A 79 2.05 -22.39 -5.20
C MET A 79 3.48 -21.88 -5.41
N GLN A 80 4.27 -22.51 -6.27
CA GLN A 80 5.63 -22.06 -6.56
C GLN A 80 5.65 -20.66 -7.20
N ILE A 81 4.76 -20.40 -8.17
CA ILE A 81 4.65 -19.06 -8.78
C ILE A 81 4.13 -18.04 -7.76
N ASN A 82 3.17 -18.41 -6.91
CA ASN A 82 2.66 -17.54 -5.87
C ASN A 82 3.76 -17.17 -4.86
N MET A 83 4.62 -18.12 -4.48
CA MET A 83 5.77 -17.86 -3.61
C MET A 83 6.77 -16.89 -4.27
N LYS A 84 7.08 -17.07 -5.55
CA LYS A 84 7.94 -16.13 -6.31
C LYS A 84 7.33 -14.73 -6.36
N TYR A 85 6.04 -14.63 -6.65
CA TYR A 85 5.29 -13.37 -6.65
C TYR A 85 5.33 -12.68 -5.28
N MET A 86 5.09 -13.45 -4.21
CA MET A 86 5.13 -12.95 -2.83
C MET A 86 6.52 -12.42 -2.49
N MET A 87 7.58 -13.19 -2.75
CA MET A 87 8.96 -12.76 -2.49
C MET A 87 9.33 -11.50 -3.28
N ALA A 88 8.92 -11.41 -4.55
CA ALA A 88 9.12 -10.23 -5.38
C ALA A 88 8.40 -8.99 -4.81
N SER A 89 7.21 -9.16 -4.23
CA SER A 89 6.47 -8.08 -3.56
C SER A 89 6.99 -7.72 -2.16
N PHE A 90 7.67 -8.66 -1.48
CA PHE A 90 8.08 -8.51 -0.09
C PHE A 90 9.22 -7.51 0.08
N LYS A 91 10.20 -7.51 -0.84
CA LYS A 91 11.31 -6.56 -0.81
C LYS A 91 10.81 -5.10 -0.85
N PRO A 92 9.98 -4.69 -1.83
CA PRO A 92 9.31 -3.39 -1.85
C PRO A 92 8.53 -3.08 -0.55
N MET A 93 7.82 -4.08 0.00
CA MET A 93 7.03 -3.91 1.22
C MET A 93 7.87 -3.37 2.37
N ILE A 94 9.04 -3.97 2.63
CA ILE A 94 9.97 -3.53 3.67
C ILE A 94 10.41 -2.07 3.43
N PHE A 95 10.79 -1.74 2.18
CA PHE A 95 11.21 -0.38 1.84
C PHE A 95 10.08 0.64 2.04
N THR A 96 8.84 0.26 1.75
CA THR A 96 7.66 1.13 1.92
C THR A 96 7.17 1.22 3.36
N PHE A 97 7.50 0.24 4.20
CA PHE A 97 7.10 0.23 5.61
C PHE A 97 7.82 1.31 6.42
N VAL A 98 9.10 1.55 6.13
CA VAL A 98 9.91 2.59 6.80
C VAL A 98 9.28 3.98 6.70
N PRO A 99 9.01 4.55 5.51
CA PRO A 99 8.39 5.87 5.40
C PRO A 99 6.98 5.90 5.98
N LEU A 100 6.22 4.80 5.87
CA LEU A 100 4.89 4.69 6.45
C LEU A 100 4.93 4.87 7.98
N VAL A 101 5.79 4.12 8.67
CA VAL A 101 5.91 4.18 10.13
C VAL A 101 6.45 5.53 10.60
N LEU A 102 7.41 6.11 9.89
CA LEU A 102 7.99 7.40 10.25
C LEU A 102 6.95 8.52 10.17
N VAL A 103 6.20 8.61 9.05
CA VAL A 103 5.18 9.65 8.88
C VAL A 103 4.00 9.40 9.83
N TYR A 104 3.56 8.15 9.95
CA TYR A 104 2.50 7.79 10.90
C TYR A 104 2.87 8.12 12.34
N GLY A 105 4.07 7.76 12.79
CA GLY A 105 4.53 8.03 14.15
C GLY A 105 4.61 9.53 14.45
N TRP A 106 4.97 10.34 13.46
CA TRP A 106 4.96 11.80 13.61
C TRP A 106 3.53 12.38 13.64
N LEU A 107 2.66 11.97 12.71
CA LEU A 107 1.25 12.38 12.68
C LEU A 107 0.53 11.96 13.97
N SER A 108 0.81 10.76 14.47
CA SER A 108 0.25 10.23 15.71
C SER A 108 0.56 11.14 16.89
N LYS A 109 1.81 11.59 17.04
CA LYS A 109 2.17 12.56 18.09
C LYS A 109 1.41 13.88 17.93
N TYR A 110 1.33 14.40 16.70
CA TYR A 110 0.64 15.66 16.41
C TYR A 110 -0.84 15.59 16.79
N TYR A 111 -1.59 14.62 16.26
CA TYR A 111 -3.03 14.52 16.50
C TYR A 111 -3.38 14.03 17.91
N THR A 112 -2.52 13.22 18.53
CA THR A 112 -2.71 12.84 19.95
C THR A 112 -2.55 14.05 20.86
N ALA A 113 -1.60 14.95 20.58
CA ALA A 113 -1.43 16.20 21.34
C ALA A 113 -2.64 17.14 21.20
N LEU A 114 -3.40 17.02 20.11
CA LEU A 114 -4.66 17.74 19.88
C LEU A 114 -5.88 17.03 20.49
N GLY A 115 -5.71 15.92 21.21
CA GLY A 115 -6.81 15.18 21.83
C GLY A 115 -7.52 14.18 20.92
N ASN A 116 -6.89 13.74 19.83
CA ASN A 116 -7.46 12.83 18.81
C ASN A 116 -8.76 13.37 18.17
N PRO A 117 -8.69 14.50 17.45
CA PRO A 117 -9.86 15.12 16.86
C PRO A 117 -10.47 14.26 15.75
N ASP A 118 -11.75 14.52 15.50
CA ASP A 118 -12.44 14.07 14.29
C ASP A 118 -12.06 14.97 13.13
N VAL A 119 -11.59 14.37 12.04
CA VAL A 119 -11.04 15.10 10.88
C VAL A 119 -12.00 15.08 9.71
N PHE A 120 -12.73 13.98 9.51
CA PHE A 120 -13.58 13.78 8.35
C PHE A 120 -14.94 13.21 8.75
N PHE A 121 -15.99 14.03 8.71
CA PHE A 121 -17.36 13.60 9.02
C PHE A 121 -17.52 12.84 10.35
N GLY A 122 -16.88 13.29 11.43
CA GLY A 122 -16.93 12.62 12.74
C GLY A 122 -16.07 11.34 12.83
N ILE A 123 -15.19 11.12 11.85
CA ILE A 123 -14.23 10.04 11.85
C ILE A 123 -12.90 10.58 12.41
N SER A 124 -12.34 9.85 13.37
CA SER A 124 -11.04 10.19 13.96
C SER A 124 -9.94 10.32 12.91
N TRP A 125 -8.91 11.11 13.21
CA TRP A 125 -7.77 11.32 12.32
C TRP A 125 -7.15 10.00 11.82
N PHE A 126 -7.07 8.96 12.67
CA PHE A 126 -6.50 7.66 12.32
C PHE A 126 -7.27 7.00 11.17
N TRP A 127 -8.58 6.89 11.33
CA TRP A 127 -9.43 6.25 10.33
C TRP A 127 -9.55 7.11 9.07
N SER A 128 -9.59 8.44 9.23
CA SER A 128 -9.55 9.38 8.10
C SER A 128 -8.28 9.20 7.27
N TYR A 129 -7.11 9.10 7.92
CA TYR A 129 -5.82 8.82 7.29
C TYR A 129 -5.84 7.49 6.52
N VAL A 130 -6.38 6.42 7.12
CA VAL A 130 -6.47 5.11 6.47
C VAL A 130 -7.37 5.17 5.24
N ILE A 131 -8.55 5.79 5.35
CA ILE A 131 -9.49 5.94 4.23
C ILE A 131 -8.86 6.73 3.08
N PHE A 132 -8.28 7.90 3.38
CA PHE A 132 -7.61 8.72 2.38
C PHE A 132 -6.46 7.97 1.70
N SER A 133 -5.66 7.22 2.45
CA SER A 133 -4.55 6.44 1.91
C SER A 133 -5.02 5.29 1.01
N ILE A 134 -6.11 4.60 1.38
CA ILE A 134 -6.70 3.53 0.55
C ILE A 134 -7.25 4.11 -0.75
N VAL A 135 -8.04 5.18 -0.68
CA VAL A 135 -8.61 5.84 -1.86
C VAL A 135 -7.50 6.37 -2.77
N ALA A 136 -6.50 7.05 -2.21
CA ALA A 136 -5.35 7.53 -2.97
C ALA A 136 -4.59 6.36 -3.62
N SER A 137 -4.38 5.24 -2.91
CA SER A 137 -3.67 4.06 -3.43
C SER A 137 -4.39 3.44 -4.62
N MET A 138 -5.73 3.32 -4.55
CA MET A 138 -6.53 2.82 -5.67
C MET A 138 -6.38 3.68 -6.92
N VAL A 139 -6.47 5.01 -6.76
CA VAL A 139 -6.32 5.96 -7.87
C VAL A 139 -4.90 5.93 -8.43
N LEU A 140 -3.90 6.07 -7.57
CA LEU A 140 -2.49 6.18 -7.96
C LEU A 140 -1.95 4.92 -8.60
N ARG A 141 -2.30 3.73 -8.10
CA ARG A 141 -1.89 2.47 -8.73
C ARG A 141 -2.45 2.33 -10.15
N LYS A 142 -3.68 2.78 -10.37
CA LYS A 142 -4.30 2.78 -11.70
C LYS A 142 -3.62 3.78 -12.64
N VAL A 143 -3.40 5.02 -12.18
CA VAL A 143 -2.73 6.08 -12.98
C VAL A 143 -1.29 5.70 -13.31
N LEU A 144 -0.54 5.17 -12.34
CA LEU A 144 0.87 4.83 -12.49
C LEU A 144 1.11 3.44 -13.10
N LYS A 145 0.05 2.68 -13.41
CA LYS A 145 0.09 1.31 -13.95
C LYS A 145 0.95 0.36 -13.09
N VAL A 146 0.69 0.38 -11.79
CA VAL A 146 1.33 -0.51 -10.81
C VAL A 146 0.45 -1.75 -10.63
N HIS A 147 1.04 -2.93 -10.79
CA HIS A 147 0.31 -4.21 -10.90
C HIS A 147 0.43 -5.12 -9.66
#